data_AF-F4PFK5-F1
#
_entry.id   AF-F4PFK5-F1
#
_cell.length_a   1.000
_cell.length_b   1.000
_cell.length_c   1.000
_cell.angle_alpha   90.00
_cell.angle_beta   90.00
_cell.angle_gamma   90.00
#
_symmetry.space_group_name_H-M   'P 1'
#
loop_
_entity.id
_entity.type
_entity.pdbx_description
1 polymer ?
#
loop_
_entity_poly.entity_id
_entity_poly.type
_entity_poly.pdbx_seq_one_letter_code
_entity_poly.pdbx_strand_id
1 'polypeptide(L)' 'MVKTVDKNGFGSFMRPGIRAQLLNKETLELVQDFVVEGDQHSFHILNAVSPGFTCAFPFSSYVVDEIVEKQGARLTENIS' A
#
# COMPACT_ATOMS: atom_id res chain seq x y z
N MET A 1 21.11 17.68 11.39
CA MET A 1 21.61 18.07 10.05
C MET A 1 23.07 17.63 9.94
N VAL A 2 23.39 16.80 8.96
CA VAL A 2 24.77 16.32 8.73
C VAL A 2 25.62 17.48 8.21
N LYS A 3 26.72 17.78 8.88
CA LYS A 3 27.57 18.94 8.58
C LYS A 3 28.71 18.61 7.61
N THR A 4 29.02 17.33 7.43
CA THR A 4 30.14 16.86 6.61
C THR A 4 29.79 15.50 6.04
N VAL A 5 29.84 15.37 4.72
CA VAL A 5 29.61 14.10 4.00
C VAL A 5 30.98 13.62 3.51
N ASP A 6 31.39 12.43 3.95
CA ASP A 6 32.60 11.78 3.45
C ASP A 6 32.33 11.24 2.03
N LYS A 7 33.04 11.80 1.05
CA LYS A 7 32.92 11.43 -0.36
C LYS A 7 33.45 10.01 -0.63
N ASN A 8 34.35 9.51 0.20
CA ASN A 8 34.94 8.18 0.07
C ASN A 8 34.17 7.09 0.83
N GLY A 9 33.20 7.47 1.66
CA GLY A 9 32.32 6.54 2.38
C GLY A 9 31.27 5.86 1.49
N PHE A 10 31.21 6.24 0.21
CA PHE A 10 30.25 5.74 -0.76
C PHE A 10 30.92 4.69 -1.67
N GLY A 11 30.70 3.40 -1.39
CA GLY A 11 31.21 2.27 -2.18
C GLY A 11 30.41 2.02 -3.47
N SER A 12 30.63 0.86 -4.12
CA SER A 12 29.84 0.45 -5.28
C SER A 12 28.40 0.12 -4.87
N PHE A 13 27.46 1.02 -5.12
CA PHE A 13 26.05 0.78 -4.81
C PHE A 13 25.42 -0.21 -5.79
N MET A 14 24.51 -1.03 -5.26
CA MET A 14 23.55 -1.76 -6.08
C MET A 14 22.64 -0.78 -6.82
N ARG A 15 21.97 -1.25 -7.88
CA ARG A 15 21.02 -0.42 -8.63
C ARG A 15 19.97 0.15 -7.65
N PRO A 16 19.75 1.47 -7.63
CA PRO A 16 18.75 2.07 -6.75
C PRO A 16 17.35 1.63 -7.15
N GLY A 17 16.45 1.52 -6.16
CA GLY A 17 15.03 1.24 -6.36
C GLY A 17 14.18 2.45 -5.95
N ILE A 18 13.06 2.66 -6.65
CA ILE A 18 12.07 3.68 -6.28
C ILE A 18 10.96 2.99 -5.48
N ARG A 19 10.68 3.49 -4.28
CA ARG A 19 9.52 3.05 -3.48
C ARG A 19 8.32 3.92 -3.85
N ALA A 20 7.29 3.31 -4.45
CA ALA A 20 6.00 3.96 -4.73
C ALA A 20 5.22 4.21 -3.42
N GLN A 21 5.67 5.18 -2.64
CA GLN A 21 5.11 5.56 -1.34
C GLN A 21 4.06 6.66 -1.50
N LEU A 22 2.94 6.53 -0.79
CA LEU A 22 1.88 7.53 -0.81
C LEU A 22 2.21 8.72 0.11
N LEU A 23 1.94 9.93 -0.35
CA LEU A 23 2.05 11.19 0.40
C LEU A 23 0.65 11.73 0.71
N ASN A 24 0.33 11.94 1.98
CA ASN A 24 -0.85 12.67 2.37
C ASN A 24 -0.65 14.16 2.03
N LYS A 25 -1.49 14.73 1.16
CA LYS A 25 -1.34 16.12 0.69
C LYS A 25 -1.77 17.18 1.70
N GLU A 26 -2.55 16.80 2.70
CA GLU A 26 -3.05 17.70 3.74
C GLU A 26 -2.04 17.82 4.88
N THR A 27 -1.53 16.68 5.35
CA THR A 27 -0.53 16.65 6.45
C THR A 27 0.90 16.75 5.94
N LEU A 28 1.14 16.48 4.65
CA LEU A 28 2.46 16.36 4.02
C LEU A 28 3.31 15.22 4.60
N GLU A 29 2.66 14.20 5.16
CA GLU A 29 3.32 13.03 5.74
C GLU A 29 3.25 11.81 4.81
N LEU A 30 4.27 10.95 4.89
CA LEU A 30 4.28 9.69 4.19
C LEU A 30 3.38 8.69 4.89
N VAL A 31 2.46 8.10 4.13
CA VAL A 31 1.61 7.02 4.63
C VAL A 31 2.47 5.80 4.91
N GLN A 32 2.31 5.22 6.11
CA GLN A 32 3.16 4.12 6.56
C GLN A 32 2.55 2.74 6.27
N ASP A 33 1.22 2.65 6.22
CA ASP A 33 0.48 1.40 6.04
C ASP A 33 -0.30 1.37 4.71
N PHE A 34 -1.00 0.28 4.42
CA PHE A 34 -1.89 0.19 3.27
C PHE A 34 -3.04 1.19 3.40
N VAL A 35 -3.49 1.70 2.25
CA VAL A 35 -4.77 2.38 2.16
C VAL A 35 -5.66 1.54 1.27
N VAL A 36 -6.84 1.19 1.79
CA VAL A 36 -7.81 0.37 1.10
C VAL A 36 -9.03 1.23 0.82
N GLU A 37 -9.34 1.38 -0.46
CA GLU A 37 -10.49 2.15 -0.93
C GLU A 37 -11.28 1.30 -1.93
N GLY A 38 -12.60 1.41 -1.92
CA GLY A 38 -13.41 0.64 -2.84
C GLY A 38 -14.89 0.86 -2.65
N ASP A 39 -15.62 0.42 -3.66
CA ASP A 39 -17.06 0.45 -3.73
C ASP A 39 -17.58 -0.89 -4.30
N GLN A 40 -18.86 -0.91 -4.64
CA GLN A 40 -19.56 -2.05 -5.24
C GLN A 40 -19.05 -2.46 -6.65
N HIS A 41 -18.13 -1.71 -7.25
CA HIS A 41 -17.61 -1.95 -8.60
C HIS A 41 -16.10 -2.21 -8.63
N SER A 42 -15.36 -1.62 -7.70
CA SER A 42 -13.90 -1.65 -7.72
C SER A 42 -13.31 -1.65 -6.32
N PHE A 43 -12.11 -2.20 -6.20
CA PHE A 43 -11.37 -2.25 -4.95
C PHE A 43 -9.90 -1.96 -5.23
N HIS A 44 -9.35 -1.01 -4.48
CA HIS A 44 -8.03 -0.45 -4.67
C HIS A 44 -7.21 -0.64 -3.40
N ILE A 45 -6.00 -1.18 -3.58
CA ILE A 45 -4.99 -1.26 -2.53
C ILE A 45 -3.87 -0.31 -2.91
N LEU A 46 -3.64 0.70 -2.10
CA LEU A 46 -2.60 1.70 -2.26
C LEU A 46 -1.49 1.46 -1.23
N ASN A 47 -0.30 2.02 -1.51
CA ASN A 47 0.84 2.01 -0.60
C ASN A 47 1.35 0.61 -0.18
N ALA A 48 1.20 -0.40 -1.05
CA ALA A 48 1.59 -1.80 -0.77
C ALA A 48 3.11 -2.06 -0.75
N VAL A 49 3.94 -1.02 -0.66
CA VAL A 49 5.40 -1.05 -0.78
C VAL A 49 6.14 -1.56 0.46
N SER A 50 5.40 -1.95 1.51
CA SER A 50 5.78 -2.68 2.74
C SER A 50 4.77 -2.23 3.81
N PRO A 51 4.04 -3.13 4.50
CA PRO A 51 4.37 -4.52 4.81
C PRO A 51 3.82 -5.59 3.84
N GLY A 52 3.34 -5.22 2.64
CA GLY A 52 2.69 -6.11 1.66
C GLY A 52 3.35 -7.46 1.43
N PHE A 53 4.68 -7.47 1.34
CA PHE A 53 5.43 -8.70 1.10
C PHE A 53 5.56 -9.59 2.35
N THR A 54 5.68 -8.98 3.53
CA THR A 54 5.86 -9.68 4.81
C THR A 54 4.55 -10.21 5.39
N CYS A 55 3.41 -9.56 5.11
CA CYS A 55 2.10 -9.94 5.65
C CYS A 55 1.08 -10.32 4.56
N ALA A 56 1.53 -10.80 3.41
CA ALA A 56 0.67 -11.07 2.25
C ALA A 56 -0.55 -11.96 2.55
N PHE A 57 -0.38 -13.05 3.30
CA PHE A 57 -1.47 -13.97 3.64
C PHE A 57 -2.54 -13.34 4.55
N PRO A 58 -2.22 -12.86 5.77
CA PRO A 58 -3.23 -12.22 6.62
C PRO A 58 -3.85 -10.98 5.98
N PHE A 59 -3.05 -10.21 5.21
CA PHE A 59 -3.56 -9.07 4.47
C PHE A 59 -4.54 -9.47 3.36
N SER A 60 -4.30 -10.59 2.66
CA SER A 60 -5.23 -11.10 1.65
C SER A 60 -6.58 -11.51 2.24
N SER A 61 -6.59 -12.10 3.44
CA SER A 61 -7.84 -12.44 4.13
C SER A 61 -8.64 -11.19 4.46
N TYR A 62 -8.00 -10.19 5.07
CA TYR A 62 -8.62 -8.88 5.35
C TYR A 62 -9.20 -8.22 4.08
N VAL A 63 -8.43 -8.24 2.97
CA VAL A 63 -8.87 -7.68 1.69
C VAL A 63 -10.11 -8.40 1.16
N VAL A 64 -10.15 -9.73 1.23
CA VAL A 64 -11.31 -10.51 0.77
C VAL A 64 -12.54 -10.18 1.61
N ASP A 65 -12.40 -10.09 2.93
CA ASP A 65 -13.51 -9.75 3.83
C ASP A 65 -14.10 -8.38 3.49
N GLU A 66 -13.25 -7.36 3.30
CA GLU A 66 -13.67 -6.02 2.89
C GLU A 66 -14.37 -6.00 1.51
N ILE A 67 -13.88 -6.79 0.55
CA ILE A 67 -14.52 -6.92 -0.78
C ILE A 67 -15.91 -7.55 -0.63
N VAL A 68 -16.03 -8.61 0.15
CA VAL A 68 -17.32 -9.28 0.39
C VAL A 68 -18.29 -8.33 1.09
N GLU A 69 -17.85 -7.53 2.05
CA GLU A 69 -18.70 -6.53 2.70
C GLU A 69 -19.19 -5.46 1.71
N LYS A 70 -18.30 -4.89 0.90
CA LYS A 70 -18.63 -3.77 0.01
C LYS A 70 -19.32 -4.19 -1.30
N GLN A 71 -19.11 -5.43 -1.75
CA GLN A 71 -19.58 -5.93 -3.05
C GLN A 71 -20.53 -7.12 -2.95
N GLY A 72 -20.62 -7.77 -1.79
CA GLY A 72 -21.47 -8.95 -1.56
C GLY A 72 -22.96 -8.70 -1.74
N ALA A 73 -23.44 -7.47 -1.48
CA ALA A 73 -24.83 -7.08 -1.74
C ALA A 73 -25.23 -7.25 -3.22
N ARG A 74 -24.28 -7.07 -4.15
CA ARG A 74 -24.51 -7.25 -5.59
C ARG A 74 -24.60 -8.73 -5.99
N LEU A 75 -23.99 -9.65 -5.24
CA LEU A 75 -24.09 -11.08 -5.50
C LEU A 75 -25.48 -11.63 -5.12
N THR A 76 -26.12 -11.07 -4.10
CA THR A 76 -27.48 -11.44 -3.69
C THR A 76 -28.57 -10.86 -4.60
N GLU A 77 -28.35 -9.68 -5.18
CA GLU A 77 -29.34 -9.06 -6.08
C GLU A 77 -29.40 -9.71 -7.48
N ASN A 78 -28.34 -10.38 -7.94
CA ASN A 78 -28.32 -11.06 -9.23
C ASN A 78 -28.84 -12.52 -9.20
N ILE A 79 -29.36 -12.97 -8.05
CA ILE A 79 -29.98 -14.30 -7.88
C ILE A 79 -31.51 -14.19 -7.73
N SER A 80 -32.08 -12.98 -7.77
CA SER A 80 -33.53 -12.76 -7.77
C SER A 80 -34.12 -12.64 -9.17
#